data_AF-A0A3L8GH84-F1
#
_entry.id   AF-A0A3L8GH84-F1
#
_cell.length_a   1.000
_cell.length_b   1.000
_cell.length_c   1.000
_cell.angle_alpha   90.00
_cell.angle_beta   90.00
_cell.angle_gamma   90.00
#
_symmetry.space_group_name_H-M   'P 1'
#
loop_
_entity.id
_entity.type
_entity.pdbx_description
1 polymer ?
#
loop_
_entity_poly.entity_id
_entity_poly.type
_entity_poly.pdbx_seq_one_letter_code
_entity_poly.pdbx_strand_id
1 'polypeptide(L)'
;MITAIVFDVDDTIYDQQAPYRIAMEKCFPDFDMKRMKEAYIRFRHYSDIGFPRVMAGEWTTAYFRFWRCRETLLEFDYRAIDEAEGNHFQAVYEVELENITMLDEMRMTLDFLKSKNVPIGIITNGPTGHQLKKVRKLGLYDYVDPKRVIVSQATGFQKPEKEIFNLAAEQFDMNPQTTLYVGDSYDNDVMGAFNGGWHSMWFNHRGRRLKAGTKPVYDVAIDNFEQLFGAVKVLFDLPDNKFIFDLNDKENPILEMGLNNGLMMAAERLLESNMSIDKVVILLRLNKQQEKLLRMKYAK
;
A
#
# COMPACT_ATOMS: atom_id res chain seq x y z
N MET A 1 1.85 10.46 -22.64
CA MET A 1 0.81 9.46 -22.40
C MET A 1 1.37 8.44 -21.44
N ILE A 2 0.67 8.08 -20.37
CA ILE A 2 1.00 6.85 -19.65
C ILE A 2 0.41 5.69 -20.43
N THR A 3 1.23 4.68 -20.71
CA THR A 3 0.87 3.52 -21.54
C THR A 3 0.91 2.21 -20.77
N ALA A 4 1.61 2.19 -19.63
CA ALA A 4 1.77 1.02 -18.78
C ALA A 4 1.80 1.42 -17.30
N ILE A 5 1.59 0.44 -16.43
CA ILE A 5 1.58 0.66 -14.98
C ILE A 5 2.25 -0.50 -14.24
N VAL A 6 3.02 -0.17 -13.21
CA VAL A 6 3.71 -1.14 -12.36
C VAL A 6 3.41 -0.84 -10.91
N PHE A 7 3.11 -1.88 -10.13
CA PHE A 7 2.75 -1.74 -8.72
C PHE A 7 3.82 -2.37 -7.81
N ASP A 8 4.05 -1.74 -6.66
CA ASP A 8 4.51 -2.44 -5.47
C ASP A 8 3.40 -3.40 -4.94
N VAL A 9 3.75 -4.29 -4.01
CA VAL A 9 2.82 -5.24 -3.38
C VAL A 9 2.43 -4.84 -1.97
N ASP A 10 3.40 -4.60 -1.09
CA ASP A 10 3.19 -4.53 0.35
C ASP A 10 2.69 -3.13 0.74
N ASP A 11 1.53 -3.04 1.38
CA ASP A 11 0.86 -1.76 1.68
C ASP A 11 0.44 -0.99 0.41
N THR A 12 0.45 -1.63 -0.76
CA THR A 12 0.00 -1.06 -2.04
C THR A 12 -1.17 -1.86 -2.61
N ILE A 13 -1.01 -3.18 -2.80
CA ILE A 13 -2.08 -4.07 -3.30
C ILE A 13 -3.04 -4.49 -2.18
N TYR A 14 -2.53 -4.56 -0.95
CA TYR A 14 -3.23 -4.98 0.25
C TYR A 14 -2.73 -4.21 1.47
N ASP A 15 -3.53 -4.17 2.54
CA ASP A 15 -3.11 -3.58 3.82
C ASP A 15 -2.12 -4.51 4.55
N GLN A 16 -0.84 -4.14 4.58
CA GLN A 16 0.21 -4.94 5.22
C GLN A 16 0.09 -4.96 6.76
N GLN A 17 -0.52 -3.93 7.35
CA GLN A 17 -0.71 -3.81 8.80
C GLN A 17 -1.93 -4.60 9.29
N ALA A 18 -2.91 -4.86 8.43
CA ALA A 18 -4.17 -5.52 8.82
C ALA A 18 -3.98 -6.81 9.63
N PRO A 19 -3.08 -7.75 9.26
CA PRO A 19 -2.84 -8.95 10.05
C PRO A 19 -2.38 -8.67 11.48
N TYR A 20 -1.50 -7.68 11.65
CA TYR A 20 -1.01 -7.27 12.97
C TYR A 20 -2.13 -6.63 13.79
N ARG A 21 -2.92 -5.75 13.16
CA ARG A 21 -4.05 -5.09 13.80
C ARG A 21 -5.09 -6.09 14.32
N ILE A 22 -5.47 -7.07 13.49
CA ILE A 22 -6.44 -8.11 13.87
C ILE A 22 -5.88 -8.96 15.02
N ALA A 23 -4.60 -9.32 14.99
CA ALA A 23 -3.97 -10.08 16.07
C ALA A 23 -3.94 -9.29 17.40
N MET A 24 -3.68 -7.97 17.34
CA MET A 24 -3.73 -7.09 18.50
C MET A 24 -5.14 -6.97 19.07
N GLU A 25 -6.15 -6.76 18.22
CA GLU A 25 -7.57 -6.69 18.63
C GLU A 25 -8.03 -7.97 19.33
N LYS A 26 -7.60 -9.14 18.83
CA LYS A 26 -7.98 -10.45 19.39
C LYS A 26 -7.25 -10.79 20.68
N CYS A 27 -5.95 -10.48 20.77
CA CYS A 27 -5.10 -10.96 21.87
C CYS A 27 -4.96 -9.94 23.00
N PHE A 28 -5.10 -8.64 22.71
CA PHE A 28 -4.87 -7.54 23.64
C PHE A 28 -6.02 -6.51 23.55
N PRO A 29 -7.25 -6.89 23.95
CA PRO A 29 -8.45 -6.06 23.74
C PRO A 29 -8.42 -4.70 24.45
N ASP A 30 -7.61 -4.59 25.51
CA ASP A 30 -7.43 -3.35 26.28
C ASP A 30 -6.35 -2.42 25.70
N PHE A 31 -5.72 -2.79 24.58
CA PHE A 31 -4.72 -1.95 23.92
C PHE A 31 -5.37 -0.74 23.24
N ASP A 32 -4.77 0.44 23.37
CA ASP A 32 -5.28 1.65 22.69
C ASP A 32 -5.02 1.57 21.18
N MET A 33 -6.04 1.15 20.44
CA MET A 33 -5.99 1.01 18.98
C MET A 33 -5.72 2.33 18.24
N LYS A 34 -5.86 3.50 18.88
CA LYS A 34 -5.43 4.79 18.28
C LYS A 34 -3.92 4.85 18.07
N ARG A 35 -3.14 4.09 18.85
CA ARG A 35 -1.68 3.98 18.76
C ARG A 35 -1.24 2.83 17.85
N MET A 36 -2.15 2.25 17.06
CA MET A 36 -1.86 1.04 16.31
C MET A 36 -0.80 1.22 15.22
N LYS A 37 -0.78 2.39 14.58
CA LYS A 37 0.23 2.73 13.58
C LYS A 37 1.62 2.71 14.20
N GLU A 38 1.78 3.41 15.32
CA GLU A 38 3.05 3.51 16.04
C GLU A 38 3.47 2.14 16.56
N ALA A 39 2.55 1.37 17.14
CA ALA A 39 2.85 0.02 17.63
C ALA A 39 3.30 -0.93 16.51
N TYR A 40 2.69 -0.87 15.32
CA TYR A 40 3.16 -1.67 14.18
C TYR A 40 4.59 -1.27 13.76
N ILE A 41 4.90 0.03 13.73
CA ILE A 41 6.26 0.51 13.44
C ILE A 41 7.26 -0.04 14.45
N ARG A 42 6.91 -0.04 15.75
CA ARG A 42 7.76 -0.60 16.81
C ARG A 42 7.88 -2.12 16.72
N PHE A 43 6.80 -2.83 16.41
CA PHE A 43 6.84 -4.27 16.14
C PHE A 43 7.77 -4.64 14.98
N ARG A 44 7.77 -3.85 13.91
CA ARG A 44 8.71 -3.99 12.78
C ARG A 44 10.15 -3.70 13.22
N HIS A 45 10.37 -2.63 13.97
CA HIS A 45 11.68 -2.30 14.53
C HIS A 45 12.26 -3.43 15.40
N TYR A 46 11.47 -3.99 16.32
CA TYR A 46 11.91 -5.13 17.12
C TYR A 46 12.07 -6.40 16.28
N SER A 47 11.32 -6.55 15.18
CA SER A 47 11.57 -7.61 14.20
C SER A 47 12.96 -7.47 13.55
N ASP A 48 13.34 -6.27 13.14
CA ASP A 48 14.64 -5.98 12.53
C ASP A 48 15.81 -6.15 13.51
N ILE A 49 15.61 -5.85 14.80
CA ILE A 49 16.61 -6.09 15.86
C ILE A 49 16.77 -7.58 16.16
N GLY A 50 15.66 -8.31 16.29
CA GLY A 50 15.67 -9.68 16.76
C GLY A 50 16.02 -10.71 15.67
N PHE A 51 15.65 -10.45 14.42
CA PHE A 51 15.86 -11.39 13.33
C PHE A 51 17.35 -11.77 13.09
N PRO A 52 18.32 -10.84 13.10
CA PRO A 52 19.74 -11.18 12.99
C PRO A 52 20.22 -12.13 14.10
N ARG A 53 19.69 -12.03 15.31
CA ARG A 53 20.03 -12.92 16.44
C ARG A 53 19.52 -14.33 16.23
N VAL A 54 18.35 -14.49 15.62
CA VAL A 54 17.84 -15.81 15.19
C VAL A 54 18.75 -16.41 14.11
N MET A 55 19.16 -15.60 13.13
CA MET A 55 20.06 -16.04 12.06
C MET A 55 21.44 -16.44 12.56
N ALA A 56 21.93 -15.78 13.62
CA ALA A 56 23.18 -16.13 14.29
C ALA A 56 23.06 -17.35 15.22
N GLY A 57 21.85 -17.91 15.40
CA GLY A 57 21.60 -19.03 16.32
C GLY A 57 21.61 -18.63 17.80
N GLU A 58 21.67 -17.34 18.12
CA GLU A 58 21.64 -16.83 19.50
C GLU A 58 20.27 -16.98 20.13
N TRP A 59 19.21 -16.77 19.33
CA TRP A 59 17.81 -16.84 19.76
C TRP A 59 17.05 -17.93 18.99
N THR A 60 16.16 -18.62 19.69
CA THR A 60 15.17 -19.46 19.01
C THR A 60 14.13 -18.57 18.31
N THR A 61 13.53 -19.05 17.23
CA THR A 61 12.44 -18.35 16.54
C THR A 61 11.26 -18.08 17.49
N ALA A 62 10.97 -19.02 18.41
CA ALA A 62 9.91 -18.87 19.41
C ALA A 62 10.21 -17.71 20.38
N TYR A 63 11.41 -17.67 20.95
CA TYR A 63 11.83 -16.58 21.84
C TYR A 63 11.79 -15.23 21.13
N PHE A 64 12.32 -15.13 19.91
CA PHE A 64 12.27 -13.91 19.11
C PHE A 64 10.83 -13.39 18.92
N ARG A 65 9.89 -14.27 18.56
CA ARG A 65 8.49 -13.91 18.29
C ARG A 65 7.76 -13.42 19.54
N PHE A 66 7.97 -14.09 20.67
CA PHE A 66 7.52 -13.63 21.97
C PHE A 66 8.14 -12.28 22.33
N TRP A 67 9.47 -12.17 22.26
CA TRP A 67 10.24 -11.01 22.67
C TRP A 67 9.79 -9.75 21.91
N ARG A 68 9.69 -9.78 20.57
CA ARG A 68 9.28 -8.60 19.79
C ARG A 68 7.87 -8.12 20.14
N CYS A 69 6.96 -9.04 20.47
CA CYS A 69 5.60 -8.71 20.87
C CYS A 69 5.63 -8.05 22.26
N ARG A 70 6.32 -8.66 23.22
CA ARG A 70 6.50 -8.15 24.58
C ARG A 70 7.12 -6.75 24.59
N GLU A 71 8.25 -6.54 23.90
CA GLU A 71 8.92 -5.23 23.88
C GLU A 71 8.04 -4.16 23.23
N THR A 72 7.28 -4.52 22.19
CA THR A 72 6.31 -3.60 21.60
C THR A 72 5.24 -3.20 22.60
N LEU A 73 4.65 -4.15 23.33
CA LEU A 73 3.58 -3.86 24.30
C LEU A 73 4.09 -2.99 25.46
N LEU A 74 5.28 -3.29 25.98
CA LEU A 74 5.88 -2.53 27.10
C LEU A 74 6.15 -1.07 26.75
N GLU A 75 6.57 -0.78 25.51
CA GLU A 75 6.84 0.60 25.07
C GLU A 75 5.56 1.46 24.98
N PHE A 76 4.38 0.82 24.98
CA PHE A 76 3.09 1.48 24.95
C PHE A 76 2.38 1.42 26.31
N ASP A 77 3.16 1.22 27.39
CA ASP A 77 2.70 1.14 28.77
C ASP A 77 1.66 0.02 29.01
N TYR A 78 1.65 -0.99 28.13
CA TYR A 78 0.84 -2.18 28.33
C TYR A 78 1.54 -3.12 29.33
N ARG A 79 0.77 -4.00 29.99
CA ARG A 79 1.34 -4.96 30.93
C ARG A 79 2.32 -5.91 30.23
N ALA A 80 3.28 -6.42 30.99
CA ALA A 80 4.11 -7.53 30.53
C ALA A 80 3.23 -8.75 30.20
N ILE A 81 3.57 -9.41 29.10
CA ILE A 81 2.96 -10.68 28.68
C ILE A 81 3.91 -11.85 28.98
N ASP A 82 3.35 -13.03 29.15
CA ASP A 82 4.12 -14.27 29.22
C ASP A 82 4.33 -14.92 27.83
N GLU A 83 5.08 -16.03 27.79
CA GLU A 83 5.35 -16.74 26.54
C GLU A 83 4.09 -17.37 25.93
N ALA A 84 3.11 -17.79 26.74
CA ALA A 84 1.88 -18.39 26.26
C ALA A 84 1.04 -17.35 25.50
N GLU A 85 0.93 -16.14 26.06
CA GLU A 85 0.28 -14.99 25.42
C GLU A 85 1.00 -14.57 24.13
N GLY A 86 2.34 -14.50 24.16
CA GLY A 86 3.13 -14.19 22.98
C GLY A 86 2.99 -15.24 21.86
N ASN A 87 2.94 -16.52 22.22
CA ASN A 87 2.70 -17.62 21.29
C ASN A 87 1.28 -17.58 20.72
N HIS A 88 0.28 -17.25 21.54
CA HIS A 88 -1.10 -17.08 21.07
C HIS A 88 -1.21 -15.94 20.05
N PHE A 89 -0.64 -14.77 20.38
CA PHE A 89 -0.55 -13.64 19.45
C PHE A 89 0.11 -14.04 18.13
N GLN A 90 1.24 -14.75 18.20
CA GLN A 90 1.96 -15.17 17.01
C GLN A 90 1.14 -16.16 16.15
N ALA A 91 0.41 -17.08 16.77
CA ALA A 91 -0.44 -18.03 16.05
C ALA A 91 -1.59 -17.31 15.32
N VAL A 92 -2.24 -16.35 15.99
CA VAL A 92 -3.27 -15.51 15.35
C VAL A 92 -2.66 -14.70 14.21
N TYR A 93 -1.54 -14.03 14.44
CA TYR A 93 -0.85 -13.23 13.43
C TYR A 93 -0.46 -14.05 12.18
N GLU A 94 -0.02 -15.29 12.34
CA GLU A 94 0.30 -16.18 11.22
C GLU A 94 -0.93 -16.57 10.41
N VAL A 95 -2.05 -16.88 11.07
CA VAL A 95 -3.31 -17.13 10.38
C VAL A 95 -3.73 -15.92 9.56
N GLU A 96 -3.62 -14.70 10.11
CA GLU A 96 -4.00 -13.49 9.39
C GLU A 96 -3.02 -13.14 8.25
N LEU A 97 -1.72 -13.42 8.39
CA LEU A 97 -0.75 -13.33 7.28
C LEU A 97 -1.10 -14.30 6.14
N GLU A 98 -1.72 -15.43 6.48
CA GLU A 98 -2.28 -16.39 5.55
C GLU A 98 -3.72 -16.06 5.14
N ASN A 99 -4.28 -14.89 5.43
CA ASN A 99 -5.61 -14.49 4.97
C ASN A 99 -5.65 -13.07 4.40
N ILE A 100 -4.49 -12.57 3.92
CA ILE A 100 -4.44 -11.28 3.22
C ILE A 100 -5.33 -11.29 1.97
N THR A 101 -6.00 -10.17 1.73
CA THR A 101 -6.88 -9.95 0.58
C THR A 101 -6.50 -8.67 -0.14
N MET A 102 -6.67 -8.67 -1.47
CA MET A 102 -6.55 -7.44 -2.26
C MET A 102 -7.62 -6.43 -1.83
N LEU A 103 -7.27 -5.15 -1.84
CA LEU A 103 -8.23 -4.06 -1.63
C LEU A 103 -9.26 -4.00 -2.75
N ASP A 104 -10.50 -3.65 -2.44
CA ASP A 104 -11.57 -3.59 -3.43
C ASP A 104 -11.26 -2.55 -4.52
N GLU A 105 -10.72 -1.40 -4.13
CA GLU A 105 -10.27 -0.33 -5.02
C GLU A 105 -9.15 -0.81 -5.95
N MET A 106 -8.24 -1.65 -5.45
CA MET A 106 -7.18 -2.25 -6.27
C MET A 106 -7.77 -3.24 -7.26
N ARG A 107 -8.74 -4.08 -6.85
CA ARG A 107 -9.44 -4.98 -7.77
C ARG A 107 -10.13 -4.22 -8.90
N MET A 108 -10.90 -3.18 -8.56
CA MET A 108 -11.55 -2.31 -9.54
C MET A 108 -10.52 -1.67 -10.49
N THR A 109 -9.37 -1.27 -9.97
CA THR A 109 -8.27 -0.69 -10.76
C THR A 109 -7.68 -1.70 -11.74
N LEU A 110 -7.37 -2.91 -11.29
CA LEU A 110 -6.81 -3.95 -12.15
C LEU A 110 -7.82 -4.46 -13.21
N ASP A 111 -9.09 -4.59 -12.84
CA ASP A 111 -10.18 -4.93 -13.78
C ASP A 111 -10.31 -3.88 -14.89
N PHE A 112 -10.28 -2.59 -14.51
CA PHE A 112 -10.32 -1.49 -15.47
C PHE A 112 -9.11 -1.49 -16.40
N LEU A 113 -7.89 -1.59 -15.86
CA LEU A 113 -6.67 -1.64 -16.65
C LEU A 113 -6.66 -2.82 -17.63
N LYS A 114 -7.12 -3.99 -17.18
CA LYS A 114 -7.30 -5.18 -18.02
C LYS A 114 -8.31 -4.96 -19.13
N SER A 115 -9.45 -4.31 -18.85
CA SER A 115 -10.47 -3.98 -19.87
C SER A 115 -9.96 -3.03 -20.96
N LYS A 116 -8.96 -2.20 -20.61
CA LYS A 116 -8.29 -1.27 -21.52
C LYS A 116 -7.05 -1.87 -22.21
N ASN A 117 -6.74 -3.14 -21.92
CA ASN A 117 -5.54 -3.81 -22.40
C ASN A 117 -4.23 -3.07 -22.05
N VAL A 118 -4.21 -2.40 -20.88
CA VAL A 118 -3.02 -1.72 -20.37
C VAL A 118 -2.04 -2.77 -19.82
N PRO A 119 -0.76 -2.75 -20.22
CA PRO A 119 0.26 -3.60 -19.61
C PRO A 119 0.45 -3.30 -18.12
N ILE A 120 0.37 -4.34 -17.29
CA ILE A 120 0.57 -4.28 -15.84
C ILE A 120 1.82 -5.07 -15.48
N GLY A 121 2.64 -4.57 -14.55
CA GLY A 121 3.76 -5.28 -13.94
C GLY A 121 3.80 -5.12 -12.42
N ILE A 122 4.65 -5.92 -11.78
CA ILE A 122 4.87 -5.91 -10.33
C ILE A 122 6.36 -5.86 -10.04
N ILE A 123 6.79 -4.97 -9.14
CA ILE A 123 8.14 -4.94 -8.58
C ILE A 123 8.03 -4.89 -7.07
N THR A 124 8.58 -5.88 -6.38
CA THR A 124 8.50 -5.93 -4.91
C THR A 124 9.80 -6.37 -4.26
N ASN A 125 10.12 -5.75 -3.12
CA ASN A 125 11.29 -6.11 -2.34
C ASN A 125 10.96 -7.26 -1.37
N GLY A 126 11.91 -8.16 -1.17
CA GLY A 126 11.85 -9.18 -0.12
C GLY A 126 12.19 -10.58 -0.59
N PRO A 127 12.04 -11.59 0.28
CA PRO A 127 12.38 -12.96 -0.04
C PRO A 127 11.47 -13.53 -1.14
N THR A 128 12.07 -14.16 -2.16
CA THR A 128 11.39 -14.67 -3.37
C THR A 128 10.23 -15.58 -3.03
N GLY A 129 10.44 -16.58 -2.16
CA GLY A 129 9.38 -17.52 -1.78
C GLY A 129 8.17 -16.83 -1.13
N HIS A 130 8.41 -15.84 -0.27
CA HIS A 130 7.36 -15.11 0.44
C HIS A 130 6.58 -14.19 -0.52
N GLN A 131 7.28 -13.40 -1.33
CA GLN A 131 6.61 -12.46 -2.24
C GLN A 131 5.83 -13.20 -3.34
N LEU A 132 6.38 -14.27 -3.93
CA LEU A 132 5.64 -15.06 -4.91
C LEU A 132 4.40 -15.75 -4.31
N LYS A 133 4.44 -16.14 -3.02
CA LYS A 133 3.28 -16.65 -2.31
C LYS A 133 2.20 -15.57 -2.17
N LYS A 134 2.56 -14.34 -1.80
CA LYS A 134 1.63 -13.20 -1.74
C LYS A 134 1.02 -12.90 -3.11
N VAL A 135 1.83 -12.84 -4.17
CA VAL A 135 1.35 -12.59 -5.54
C VAL A 135 0.29 -13.61 -5.96
N ARG A 136 0.52 -14.91 -5.69
CA ARG A 136 -0.49 -15.95 -5.91
C ARG A 136 -1.75 -15.73 -5.08
N LYS A 137 -1.58 -15.47 -3.79
CA LYS A 137 -2.68 -15.37 -2.82
C LYS A 137 -3.59 -14.19 -3.09
N LEU A 138 -3.02 -13.08 -3.53
CA LEU A 138 -3.75 -11.88 -3.92
C LEU A 138 -4.38 -12.01 -5.32
N GLY A 139 -4.19 -13.13 -6.04
CA GLY A 139 -4.77 -13.33 -7.37
C GLY A 139 -4.16 -12.46 -8.47
N LEU A 140 -2.94 -11.93 -8.27
CA LEU A 140 -2.33 -10.98 -9.22
C LEU A 140 -2.01 -11.61 -10.58
N TYR A 141 -1.82 -12.93 -10.65
CA TYR A 141 -1.60 -13.63 -11.92
C TYR A 141 -2.82 -13.66 -12.85
N ASP A 142 -4.01 -13.28 -12.36
CA ASP A 142 -5.19 -13.10 -13.22
C ASP A 142 -5.11 -11.82 -14.07
N TYR A 143 -4.18 -10.91 -13.71
CA TYR A 143 -4.01 -9.59 -14.33
C TYR A 143 -2.61 -9.38 -14.92
N VAL A 144 -1.60 -10.04 -14.34
CA VAL A 144 -0.18 -9.83 -14.65
C VAL A 144 0.42 -11.13 -15.17
N ASP A 145 1.02 -11.09 -16.37
CA ASP A 145 1.85 -12.19 -16.88
C ASP A 145 2.97 -12.48 -15.87
N PRO A 146 3.24 -13.74 -15.48
CA PRO A 146 4.33 -14.07 -14.57
C PRO A 146 5.70 -13.50 -14.97
N LYS A 147 5.95 -13.29 -16.26
CA LYS A 147 7.18 -12.63 -16.74
C LYS A 147 7.25 -11.14 -16.38
N ARG A 148 6.13 -10.53 -15.97
CA ARG A 148 6.04 -9.13 -15.51
C ARG A 148 6.01 -9.00 -14.00
N VAL A 149 6.54 -9.99 -13.29
CA VAL A 149 6.71 -9.96 -11.84
C VAL A 149 8.20 -10.03 -11.50
N ILE A 150 8.71 -9.01 -10.83
CA ILE A 150 10.08 -8.97 -10.32
C ILE A 150 10.07 -8.94 -8.79
N VAL A 151 10.88 -9.83 -8.20
CA VAL A 151 11.15 -9.86 -6.77
C VAL A 151 12.63 -9.61 -6.53
N SER A 152 12.97 -8.65 -5.67
CA SER A 152 14.35 -8.16 -5.51
C SER A 152 15.38 -9.26 -5.19
N GLN A 153 15.05 -10.21 -4.31
CA GLN A 153 15.98 -11.29 -3.98
C GLN A 153 16.35 -12.16 -5.20
N ALA A 154 15.42 -12.33 -6.16
CA ALA A 154 15.67 -13.14 -7.34
C ALA A 154 16.60 -12.46 -8.35
N THR A 155 16.71 -11.13 -8.30
CA THR A 155 17.50 -10.34 -9.26
C THR A 155 18.86 -9.92 -8.69
N GLY A 156 18.99 -9.86 -7.37
CA GLY A 156 20.16 -9.32 -6.67
C GLY A 156 20.18 -7.79 -6.57
N PHE A 157 19.17 -7.12 -7.15
CA PHE A 157 18.95 -5.68 -7.03
C PHE A 157 17.66 -5.42 -6.26
N GLN A 158 17.60 -4.35 -5.50
CA GLN A 158 16.42 -3.98 -4.71
C GLN A 158 16.02 -2.53 -4.93
N LYS A 159 14.74 -2.21 -4.78
CA LYS A 159 14.31 -0.81 -4.72
C LYS A 159 15.00 -0.12 -3.53
N PRO A 160 15.53 1.11 -3.66
CA PRO A 160 15.39 2.05 -4.79
C PRO A 160 16.53 2.04 -5.83
N GLU A 161 17.35 1.00 -5.90
CA GLU A 161 18.43 0.89 -6.89
C GLU A 161 17.85 0.97 -8.30
N LYS A 162 18.39 1.85 -9.15
CA LYS A 162 17.90 2.07 -10.52
C LYS A 162 17.96 0.77 -11.35
N GLU A 163 18.85 -0.15 -10.99
CA GLU A 163 19.10 -1.41 -11.65
C GLU A 163 17.86 -2.31 -11.69
N ILE A 164 17.05 -2.35 -10.62
CA ILE A 164 15.81 -3.15 -10.62
C ILE A 164 14.74 -2.53 -11.54
N PHE A 165 14.70 -1.21 -11.64
CA PHE A 165 13.77 -0.49 -12.54
C PHE A 165 14.20 -0.62 -14.01
N ASN A 166 15.51 -0.56 -14.29
CA ASN A 166 16.03 -0.79 -15.64
C ASN A 166 15.77 -2.23 -16.09
N LEU A 167 16.03 -3.20 -15.21
CA LEU A 167 15.72 -4.61 -15.46
C LEU A 167 14.21 -4.79 -15.74
N ALA A 168 13.35 -4.13 -14.96
CA ALA A 168 11.91 -4.18 -15.19
C ALA A 168 11.49 -3.56 -16.52
N ALA A 169 12.06 -2.42 -16.90
CA ALA A 169 11.76 -1.78 -18.19
C ALA A 169 12.09 -2.71 -19.37
N GLU A 170 13.27 -3.35 -19.32
CA GLU A 170 13.70 -4.32 -20.33
C GLU A 170 12.84 -5.59 -20.32
N GLN A 171 12.67 -6.22 -19.15
CA GLN A 171 11.95 -7.49 -19.03
C GLN A 171 10.45 -7.34 -19.34
N PHE A 172 9.84 -6.21 -18.99
CA PHE A 172 8.41 -5.99 -19.18
C PHE A 172 8.06 -5.44 -20.56
N ASP A 173 9.08 -5.03 -21.32
CA ASP A 173 8.99 -4.29 -22.59
C ASP A 173 8.19 -2.99 -22.41
N MET A 174 8.61 -2.18 -21.44
CA MET A 174 7.94 -0.94 -21.03
C MET A 174 8.90 0.25 -21.13
N ASN A 175 8.38 1.38 -21.63
CA ASN A 175 9.12 2.62 -21.72
C ASN A 175 8.98 3.41 -20.40
N PRO A 176 10.06 3.65 -19.62
CA PRO A 176 10.02 4.37 -18.34
C PRO A 176 9.27 5.70 -18.40
N GLN A 177 9.53 6.51 -19.42
CA GLN A 177 8.95 7.85 -19.62
C GLN A 177 7.45 7.83 -19.90
N THR A 178 6.85 6.65 -20.07
CA THR A 178 5.41 6.48 -20.24
C THR A 178 4.85 5.42 -19.29
N THR A 179 5.62 4.98 -18.30
CA THR A 179 5.20 3.97 -17.34
C THR A 179 5.02 4.61 -15.98
N LEU A 180 3.85 4.39 -15.38
CA LEU A 180 3.53 4.83 -14.03
C LEU A 180 3.89 3.75 -13.04
N TYR A 181 4.72 4.08 -12.06
CA TYR A 181 4.96 3.26 -10.89
C TYR A 181 4.04 3.69 -9.73
N VAL A 182 3.39 2.74 -9.06
CA VAL A 182 2.53 3.00 -7.89
C VAL A 182 3.06 2.24 -6.69
N GLY A 183 3.35 2.96 -5.60
CA GLY A 183 3.82 2.35 -4.35
C GLY A 183 3.71 3.28 -3.15
N ASP A 184 3.76 2.71 -1.96
CA ASP A 184 3.54 3.41 -0.69
C ASP A 184 4.81 4.06 -0.13
N SER A 185 5.98 3.48 -0.42
CA SER A 185 7.26 3.89 0.16
C SER A 185 7.89 5.00 -0.65
N TYR A 186 7.99 6.21 -0.09
CA TYR A 186 8.66 7.30 -0.78
C TYR A 186 10.12 6.95 -1.12
N ASP A 187 10.84 6.37 -0.15
CA ASP A 187 12.27 6.09 -0.30
C ASP A 187 12.55 4.91 -1.25
N ASN A 188 11.69 3.88 -1.30
CA ASN A 188 11.90 2.72 -2.18
C ASN A 188 11.22 2.89 -3.53
N ASP A 189 9.96 3.30 -3.53
CA ASP A 189 9.12 3.30 -4.72
C ASP A 189 9.24 4.62 -5.49
N VAL A 190 8.94 5.74 -4.85
CA VAL A 190 8.94 7.06 -5.52
C VAL A 190 10.34 7.46 -5.95
N MET A 191 11.31 7.40 -5.03
CA MET A 191 12.71 7.70 -5.34
C MET A 191 13.30 6.70 -6.34
N GLY A 192 12.95 5.42 -6.24
CA GLY A 192 13.40 4.39 -7.17
C GLY A 192 12.88 4.63 -8.58
N ALA A 193 11.58 4.89 -8.73
CA ALA A 193 10.93 5.24 -9.99
C ALA A 193 11.54 6.50 -10.59
N PHE A 194 11.69 7.57 -9.80
CA PHE A 194 12.31 8.81 -10.22
C PHE A 194 13.75 8.59 -10.74
N ASN A 195 14.58 7.85 -10.00
CA ASN A 195 15.95 7.54 -10.39
C ASN A 195 16.02 6.65 -11.65
N GLY A 196 15.00 5.82 -11.88
CA GLY A 196 14.85 5.02 -13.10
C GLY A 196 14.26 5.78 -14.29
N GLY A 197 13.82 7.04 -14.11
CA GLY A 197 13.15 7.83 -15.15
C GLY A 197 11.68 7.46 -15.40
N TRP A 198 11.03 6.83 -14.42
CA TRP A 198 9.62 6.45 -14.45
C TRP A 198 8.76 7.56 -13.87
N HIS A 199 7.50 7.63 -14.31
CA HIS A 199 6.49 8.40 -13.57
C HIS A 199 6.13 7.65 -12.29
N SER A 200 5.70 8.37 -11.26
CA SER A 200 5.32 7.77 -9.98
C SER A 200 4.06 8.40 -9.37
N MET A 201 3.21 7.52 -8.84
CA MET A 201 2.12 7.85 -7.94
C MET A 201 2.51 7.40 -6.53
N TRP A 202 2.67 8.37 -5.62
CA TRP A 202 2.91 8.08 -4.23
C TRP A 202 1.60 7.72 -3.52
N PHE A 203 1.48 6.47 -3.09
CA PHE A 203 0.33 5.97 -2.35
C PHE A 203 0.50 6.19 -0.84
N ASN A 204 0.31 7.41 -0.38
CA ASN A 204 0.57 7.82 1.00
C ASN A 204 -0.62 7.63 1.95
N HIS A 205 -1.32 6.50 1.90
CA HIS A 205 -2.49 6.24 2.77
C HIS A 205 -2.14 6.21 4.27
N ARG A 206 -0.86 5.97 4.60
CA ARG A 206 -0.31 6.04 5.95
C ARG A 206 0.02 7.45 6.45
N GLY A 207 -0.10 8.49 5.62
CA GLY A 207 0.19 9.88 6.02
C GLY A 207 1.64 10.08 6.46
N ARG A 208 2.59 9.48 5.75
CA ARG A 208 4.03 9.64 5.98
C ARG A 208 4.45 11.06 5.60
N ARG A 209 5.37 11.62 6.38
CA ARG A 209 5.94 12.95 6.15
C ARG A 209 7.33 12.82 5.58
N LEU A 210 7.65 13.66 4.60
CA LEU A 210 9.02 13.78 4.09
C LEU A 210 9.90 14.51 5.12
N LYS A 211 11.20 14.25 5.08
CA LYS A 211 12.17 14.99 5.89
C LYS A 211 12.12 16.47 5.51
N ALA A 212 12.25 17.35 6.50
CA ALA A 212 12.26 18.79 6.27
C ALA A 212 13.30 19.18 5.21
N GLY A 213 12.91 20.01 4.24
CA GLY A 213 13.74 20.42 3.11
C GLY A 213 13.78 19.44 1.93
N THR A 214 13.14 18.27 2.02
CA THR A 214 13.02 17.35 0.86
C THR A 214 12.06 17.94 -0.16
N LYS A 215 12.53 18.13 -1.39
CA LYS A 215 11.65 18.45 -2.52
C LYS A 215 10.98 17.13 -2.99
N PRO A 216 9.64 17.04 -3.00
CA PRO A 216 8.95 15.85 -3.50
C PRO A 216 9.24 15.63 -5.00
N VAL A 217 9.37 14.38 -5.40
CA VAL A 217 9.66 13.98 -6.81
C VAL A 217 8.62 13.06 -7.43
N TYR A 218 7.44 12.90 -6.80
CA TYR A 218 6.32 12.18 -7.39
C TYR A 218 5.53 13.05 -8.37
N ASP A 219 4.82 12.41 -9.29
CA ASP A 219 3.94 13.10 -10.24
C ASP A 219 2.49 13.21 -9.72
N VAL A 220 1.99 12.18 -9.02
CA VAL A 220 0.72 12.22 -8.25
C VAL A 220 0.99 11.75 -6.83
N ALA A 221 0.25 12.29 -5.86
CA ALA A 221 0.12 11.67 -4.54
C ALA A 221 -1.36 11.45 -4.22
N ILE A 222 -1.67 10.27 -3.67
CA ILE A 222 -2.98 9.92 -3.11
C ILE A 222 -2.78 9.53 -1.65
N ASP A 223 -3.78 9.76 -0.80
CA ASP A 223 -3.64 9.61 0.66
C ASP A 223 -4.70 8.69 1.29
N ASN A 224 -5.46 7.98 0.45
CA ASN A 224 -6.45 6.98 0.84
C ASN A 224 -6.67 5.97 -0.30
N PHE A 225 -7.20 4.80 0.04
CA PHE A 225 -7.37 3.71 -0.91
C PHE A 225 -8.41 4.04 -1.98
N GLU A 226 -9.43 4.76 -1.59
CA GLU A 226 -10.62 5.13 -2.35
C GLU A 226 -10.33 6.06 -3.54
N GLN A 227 -9.23 6.83 -3.46
CA GLN A 227 -8.72 7.66 -4.53
C GLN A 227 -8.06 6.86 -5.67
N LEU A 228 -7.53 5.67 -5.38
CA LEU A 228 -6.68 4.92 -6.32
C LEU A 228 -7.39 4.68 -7.66
N PHE A 229 -8.59 4.11 -7.61
CA PHE A 229 -9.36 3.78 -8.82
C PHE A 229 -9.67 5.03 -9.63
N GLY A 230 -10.13 6.10 -8.98
CA GLY A 230 -10.45 7.37 -9.64
C GLY A 230 -9.24 8.02 -10.31
N ALA A 231 -8.09 8.01 -9.61
CA ALA A 231 -6.82 8.54 -10.12
C ALA A 231 -6.35 7.77 -11.36
N VAL A 232 -6.28 6.44 -11.26
CA VAL A 232 -5.85 5.58 -12.38
C VAL A 232 -6.82 5.69 -13.55
N LYS A 233 -8.13 5.66 -13.29
CA LYS A 233 -9.14 5.79 -14.34
C LYS A 233 -8.93 7.06 -15.15
N VAL A 234 -8.73 8.20 -14.50
CA VAL A 234 -8.47 9.47 -15.20
C VAL A 234 -7.16 9.42 -16.01
N LEU A 235 -6.10 8.85 -15.45
CA LEU A 235 -4.81 8.75 -16.16
C LEU A 235 -4.89 7.96 -17.48
N PHE A 236 -5.79 6.99 -17.58
CA PHE A 236 -5.91 6.09 -18.74
C PHE A 236 -7.18 6.28 -19.59
N ASP A 237 -8.17 7.06 -19.15
CA ASP A 237 -9.40 7.33 -19.92
C ASP A 237 -9.38 8.63 -20.73
N LEU A 238 -8.51 9.59 -20.43
CA LEU A 238 -8.57 10.89 -21.11
C LEU A 238 -8.09 10.80 -22.57
N PRO A 239 -8.91 11.24 -23.55
CA PRO A 239 -8.46 11.40 -24.93
C PRO A 239 -7.36 12.48 -25.00
N ASP A 240 -6.35 12.25 -25.84
CA ASP A 240 -5.39 13.26 -26.32
C ASP A 240 -4.43 13.93 -25.31
N ASN A 241 -4.00 13.23 -24.25
CA ASN A 241 -2.81 13.65 -23.49
C ASN A 241 -2.85 15.09 -22.97
N LYS A 242 -3.98 15.58 -22.46
CA LYS A 242 -3.93 16.83 -21.70
C LYS A 242 -3.04 16.57 -20.48
N PHE A 243 -1.82 17.10 -20.53
CA PHE A 243 -0.66 16.73 -19.71
C PHE A 243 -1.05 16.62 -18.23
N ILE A 244 -1.31 15.40 -17.75
CA ILE A 244 -1.63 15.20 -16.33
C ILE A 244 -0.43 15.52 -15.43
N PHE A 245 0.76 15.49 -16.04
CA PHE A 245 2.05 15.71 -15.39
C PHE A 245 2.81 16.91 -15.95
N ASP A 246 2.14 17.90 -16.57
CA ASP A 246 2.83 19.16 -16.82
C ASP A 246 3.24 19.73 -15.47
N LEU A 247 4.55 19.74 -15.19
CA LEU A 247 5.14 20.25 -13.95
C LEU A 247 4.77 21.73 -13.69
N ASN A 248 4.23 22.43 -14.68
CA ASN A 248 3.73 23.80 -14.57
C ASN A 248 2.22 23.89 -14.27
N ASP A 249 1.47 22.80 -14.42
CA ASP A 249 0.04 22.73 -14.14
C ASP A 249 -0.18 22.19 -12.71
N LYS A 250 -0.06 23.08 -11.73
CA LYS A 250 -0.14 22.74 -10.29
C LYS A 250 -1.54 22.36 -9.81
N GLU A 251 -2.56 22.48 -10.66
CA GLU A 251 -3.95 22.17 -10.35
C GLU A 251 -4.60 21.49 -11.55
N ASN A 252 -4.27 20.23 -11.83
CA ASN A 252 -4.93 19.49 -12.90
C ASN A 252 -6.39 19.21 -12.50
N PRO A 253 -7.39 19.92 -13.06
CA PRO A 253 -8.77 19.85 -12.58
C PRO A 253 -9.42 18.50 -12.90
N ILE A 254 -8.88 17.77 -13.89
CA ILE A 254 -9.41 16.49 -14.32
C ILE A 254 -8.94 15.38 -13.36
N LEU A 255 -7.67 15.42 -12.96
CA LEU A 255 -7.14 14.53 -11.93
C LEU A 255 -7.86 14.76 -10.60
N GLU A 256 -8.06 16.02 -10.20
CA GLU A 256 -8.81 16.36 -8.99
C GLU A 256 -10.26 15.84 -9.05
N MET A 257 -10.92 16.00 -10.20
CA MET A 257 -12.24 15.40 -10.43
C MET A 257 -12.22 13.88 -10.32
N GLY A 258 -11.18 13.21 -10.82
CA GLY A 258 -10.98 11.76 -10.68
C GLY A 258 -10.86 11.30 -9.23
N LEU A 259 -10.01 11.97 -8.47
CA LEU A 259 -9.80 11.71 -7.04
C LEU A 259 -11.11 11.90 -6.26
N ASN A 260 -11.83 12.99 -6.53
CA ASN A 260 -13.11 13.28 -5.90
C ASN A 260 -14.17 12.23 -6.27
N ASN A 261 -14.26 11.82 -7.54
CA ASN A 261 -15.20 10.81 -7.97
C ASN A 261 -14.91 9.44 -7.33
N GLY A 262 -13.64 9.05 -7.22
CA GLY A 262 -13.24 7.81 -6.54
C GLY A 262 -13.71 7.78 -5.07
N LEU A 263 -13.46 8.88 -4.34
CA LEU A 263 -13.93 9.05 -2.96
C LEU A 263 -15.45 8.99 -2.84
N MET A 264 -16.17 9.68 -3.72
CA MET A 264 -17.63 9.70 -3.69
C MET A 264 -18.23 8.32 -4.01
N MET A 265 -17.65 7.58 -4.97
CA MET A 265 -18.06 6.20 -5.26
C MET A 265 -17.86 5.29 -4.05
N ALA A 266 -16.74 5.42 -3.34
CA ALA A 266 -16.50 4.65 -2.12
C ALA A 266 -17.46 5.04 -1.00
N ALA A 267 -17.74 6.33 -0.84
CA ALA A 267 -18.72 6.82 0.13
C ALA A 267 -20.10 6.19 -0.10
N GLU A 268 -20.55 6.12 -1.36
CA GLU A 268 -21.83 5.51 -1.72
C GLU A 268 -21.87 4.01 -1.38
N ARG A 269 -20.81 3.25 -1.73
CA ARG A 269 -20.70 1.82 -1.36
C ARG A 269 -20.77 1.59 0.16
N LEU A 270 -20.08 2.43 0.93
CA LEU A 270 -20.06 2.32 2.39
C LEU A 270 -21.43 2.64 3.00
N LEU A 271 -22.15 3.63 2.47
CA LEU A 271 -23.51 3.94 2.89
C LEU A 271 -24.49 2.79 2.57
N GLU A 272 -24.36 2.16 1.40
CA GLU A 272 -25.14 0.98 1.01
C GLU A 272 -24.88 -0.22 1.94
N SER A 273 -23.69 -0.30 2.54
CA SER A 273 -23.35 -1.28 3.59
C SER A 273 -23.91 -0.95 4.99
N ASN A 274 -24.84 0.02 5.09
CA ASN A 274 -25.42 0.54 6.33
C ASN A 274 -24.43 1.28 7.26
N MET A 275 -23.31 1.79 6.75
CA MET A 275 -22.45 2.70 7.52
C MET A 275 -23.13 4.07 7.64
N SER A 276 -23.04 4.72 8.81
CA SER A 276 -23.60 6.07 8.97
C SER A 276 -22.78 7.12 8.20
N ILE A 277 -23.44 8.18 7.72
CA ILE A 277 -22.76 9.29 7.01
C ILE A 277 -21.59 9.84 7.84
N ASP A 278 -21.76 10.00 9.16
CA ASP A 278 -20.70 10.52 10.02
C ASP A 278 -19.46 9.60 10.04
N LYS A 279 -19.67 8.27 10.06
CA LYS A 279 -18.57 7.30 9.99
C LYS A 279 -17.89 7.35 8.62
N VAL A 280 -18.65 7.49 7.53
CA VAL A 280 -18.11 7.59 6.17
C VAL A 280 -17.26 8.85 6.01
N VAL A 281 -17.74 10.01 6.49
CA VAL A 281 -17.01 11.28 6.45
C VAL A 281 -15.67 11.17 7.18
N ILE A 282 -15.66 10.55 8.36
CA ILE A 282 -14.44 10.34 9.14
C ILE A 282 -13.50 9.36 8.44
N LEU A 283 -14.01 8.22 7.98
CA LEU A 283 -13.22 7.15 7.37
C LEU A 283 -12.51 7.63 6.10
N LEU A 284 -13.25 8.30 5.22
CA LEU A 284 -12.76 8.78 3.93
C LEU A 284 -12.12 10.18 4.01
N ARG A 285 -12.04 10.77 5.20
CA ARG A 285 -11.51 12.13 5.44
C ARG A 285 -12.13 13.18 4.52
N LEU A 286 -13.44 13.12 4.34
CA LEU A 286 -14.15 13.99 3.41
C LEU A 286 -14.10 15.45 3.87
N ASN A 287 -13.89 16.35 2.92
CA ASN A 287 -13.95 17.79 3.19
C ASN A 287 -15.41 18.25 3.35
N LYS A 288 -15.59 19.49 3.83
CA LYS A 288 -16.93 20.07 4.08
C LYS A 288 -17.84 20.09 2.84
N GLN A 289 -17.28 20.23 1.65
CA GLN A 289 -18.06 20.25 0.41
C GLN A 289 -18.53 18.84 0.03
N GLN A 290 -17.66 17.85 0.10
CA GLN A 290 -17.99 16.43 -0.12
C GLN A 290 -19.02 15.93 0.90
N GLU A 291 -18.84 16.26 2.18
CA GLU A 291 -19.81 15.96 3.23
C GLU A 291 -21.17 16.59 2.94
N LYS A 292 -21.20 17.87 2.56
CA LYS A 292 -22.45 18.56 2.20
C LYS A 292 -23.17 17.85 1.04
N LEU A 293 -22.44 17.44 0.00
CA LEU A 293 -23.01 16.71 -1.14
C LEU A 293 -23.60 15.36 -0.72
N LEU A 294 -22.87 14.58 0.10
CA LEU A 294 -23.39 13.31 0.62
C LEU A 294 -24.63 13.53 1.48
N ARG A 295 -24.61 14.49 2.40
CA ARG A 295 -25.77 14.79 3.25
C ARG A 295 -26.97 15.26 2.44
N MET A 296 -26.77 16.04 1.38
CA MET A 296 -27.86 16.43 0.48
C MET A 296 -28.45 15.23 -0.28
N LYS A 297 -27.61 14.29 -0.74
CA LYS A 297 -28.05 13.12 -1.49
C LYS A 297 -28.74 12.07 -0.61
N TYR A 298 -28.33 11.95 0.65
CA TYR A 298 -28.76 10.88 1.57
C TYR A 298 -29.52 11.38 2.81
N ALA A 299 -29.89 12.66 2.87
CA ALA A 299 -30.86 13.15 3.85
C ALA A 299 -32.23 12.50 3.56
N LYS A 300 -32.59 11.53 4.39
CA LYS A 300 -33.98 11.11 4.59
C LYS A 300 -34.59 11.93 5.73
#